data_AF-A0AAF0FDH6-F1
#
_entry.id   AF-A0AAF0FDH6-F1
#
_cell.length_a   1.000
_cell.length_b   1.000
_cell.length_c   1.000
_cell.angle_alpha   90.00
_cell.angle_beta   90.00
_cell.angle_gamma   90.00
#
_symmetry.space_group_name_H-M   'P 1'
#
loop_
_entity.id
_entity.type
_entity.pdbx_description
1 polymer ?
#
loop_
_entity_poly.entity_id
_entity_poly.type
_entity_poly.pdbx_seq_one_letter_code
_entity_poly.pdbx_strand_id
1 'polypeptide(L)'
;MVLPERTPSLDEKAIMDGLLQLYTECTPQVFAMFAPEVIYTMPNGNVLVGLNALAKQFTTIAQSNSNRVVRQRLMQTPESLSSQAMVIDQTVSNPSDLQPTNERNLIVLKRREQDGLITSLTEEAGHRRATVPLAARAASANIFNSPTDNMVSPCTSKLNLNKRRHHFKGKPTTLFAGMTGTS
;
A
#
# COMPACT_ATOMS: atom_id res chain seq x y z
N MET A 1 -1.77 6.51 -6.05
CA MET A 1 -2.46 5.75 -7.10
C MET A 1 -3.31 4.70 -6.41
N VAL A 2 -4.62 4.66 -6.63
CA VAL A 2 -5.48 3.60 -6.07
C VAL A 2 -5.56 2.53 -7.15
N LEU A 3 -5.17 1.30 -6.84
CA LEU A 3 -5.34 0.19 -7.79
C LEU A 3 -6.84 -0.03 -8.03
N PRO A 4 -7.28 -0.25 -9.28
CA PRO A 4 -8.67 -0.57 -9.55
C PRO A 4 -9.00 -1.96 -8.98
N GLU A 5 -10.28 -2.16 -8.68
CA GLU A 5 -10.82 -3.45 -8.26
C GLU A 5 -11.12 -4.32 -9.49
N ARG A 6 -10.94 -5.63 -9.38
CA ARG A 6 -11.24 -6.58 -10.45
C ARG A 6 -12.02 -7.78 -9.91
N THR A 7 -12.71 -8.48 -10.80
CA THR A 7 -13.43 -9.71 -10.46
C THR A 7 -12.46 -10.89 -10.30
N PRO A 8 -12.60 -11.72 -9.25
CA PRO A 8 -11.79 -12.93 -9.08
C PRO A 8 -12.17 -14.00 -10.11
N SER A 9 -11.18 -14.79 -10.54
CA SER A 9 -11.43 -16.09 -11.18
C SER A 9 -11.98 -17.11 -10.17
N LEU A 10 -12.39 -18.29 -10.66
CA LEU A 10 -12.90 -19.36 -9.79
C LEU A 10 -11.88 -19.78 -8.71
N ASP A 11 -10.62 -19.98 -9.11
CA ASP A 11 -9.55 -20.39 -8.20
C ASP A 11 -9.19 -19.28 -7.21
N GLU A 12 -9.20 -18.03 -7.66
CA GLU A 12 -8.96 -16.86 -6.81
C GLU A 12 -10.06 -16.68 -5.78
N LYS A 13 -11.31 -16.97 -6.16
CA LYS A 13 -12.44 -16.94 -5.24
C LYS A 13 -12.30 -17.96 -4.13
N ALA A 14 -11.89 -19.20 -4.45
CA ALA A 14 -11.63 -20.23 -3.44
C ALA A 14 -10.55 -19.80 -2.44
N ILE A 15 -9.50 -19.12 -2.91
CA ILE A 15 -8.45 -18.57 -2.05
C ILE A 15 -8.98 -17.42 -1.17
N MET A 16 -9.78 -16.51 -1.74
CA MET A 16 -10.40 -15.42 -0.97
C MET A 16 -11.32 -15.96 0.12
N ASP A 17 -12.17 -16.94 -0.20
CA ASP A 17 -13.05 -17.59 0.76
C ASP A 17 -12.24 -18.30 1.86
N GLY A 18 -11.15 -18.98 1.50
CA GLY A 18 -10.21 -19.60 2.45
C GLY A 18 -9.52 -18.58 3.35
N LEU A 19 -9.10 -17.43 2.81
CA LEU A 19 -8.53 -16.34 3.60
C LEU A 19 -9.59 -15.73 4.53
N LEU A 20 -10.82 -15.54 4.04
CA LEU A 20 -11.91 -15.05 4.88
C LEU A 20 -12.09 -15.96 6.10
N GLN A 21 -12.15 -17.28 5.87
CA GLN A 21 -12.26 -18.26 6.94
C GLN A 21 -11.02 -18.29 7.85
N LEU A 22 -9.81 -18.09 7.31
CA LEU A 22 -8.57 -18.01 8.09
C LEU A 22 -8.59 -16.87 9.12
N TYR A 23 -9.17 -15.71 8.77
CA TYR A 23 -9.23 -14.53 9.65
C TYR A 23 -10.48 -14.48 10.55
N THR A 24 -11.47 -15.38 10.37
CA THR A 24 -12.70 -15.44 11.17
C THR A 24 -12.78 -16.68 12.07
N GLU A 25 -12.77 -17.87 11.47
CA GLU A 25 -13.00 -19.16 12.17
C GLU A 25 -11.72 -19.98 12.34
N CYS A 26 -10.76 -19.82 11.43
CA CYS A 26 -9.47 -20.52 11.40
C CYS A 26 -9.59 -22.05 11.56
N THR A 27 -10.33 -22.70 10.67
CA THR A 27 -10.48 -24.16 10.67
C THR A 27 -9.22 -24.86 10.10
N PRO A 28 -8.88 -26.09 10.52
CA PRO A 28 -7.68 -26.78 10.00
C PRO A 28 -7.66 -26.95 8.47
N GLN A 29 -8.83 -27.02 7.84
CA GLN A 29 -8.99 -27.22 6.40
C GLN A 29 -8.51 -26.02 5.58
N VAL A 30 -8.57 -24.79 6.13
CA VAL A 30 -8.12 -23.60 5.38
C VAL A 30 -6.62 -23.64 5.09
N PHE A 31 -5.85 -24.41 5.84
CA PHE A 31 -4.41 -24.50 5.63
C PHE A 31 -4.04 -25.30 4.37
N ALA A 32 -4.99 -26.04 3.76
CA ALA A 32 -4.76 -26.80 2.53
C ALA A 32 -4.46 -25.92 1.30
N MET A 33 -4.78 -24.62 1.35
CA MET A 33 -4.46 -23.69 0.25
C MET A 33 -3.01 -23.20 0.26
N PHE A 34 -2.23 -23.53 1.30
CA PHE A 34 -0.84 -23.12 1.44
C PHE A 34 0.12 -24.27 1.10
N ALA A 35 1.26 -23.92 0.53
CA ALA A 35 2.37 -24.85 0.36
C ALA A 35 3.01 -25.19 1.74
N PRO A 36 3.57 -26.39 1.92
CA PRO A 36 4.25 -26.78 3.17
C PRO A 36 5.33 -25.78 3.63
N GLU A 37 6.03 -25.18 2.67
CA GLU A 37 7.13 -24.23 2.82
C GLU A 37 6.71 -22.75 2.77
N VAL A 38 5.42 -22.45 2.97
CA VAL A 38 4.88 -21.08 2.89
C VAL A 38 5.67 -20.09 3.76
N ILE A 39 5.92 -18.90 3.21
CA ILE A 39 6.49 -17.77 3.94
C ILE A 39 5.42 -16.73 4.18
N TYR A 40 5.19 -16.38 5.45
CA TYR A 40 4.26 -15.32 5.84
C TYR A 40 4.99 -14.17 6.52
N THR A 41 4.92 -12.98 5.92
CA THR A 41 5.41 -11.73 6.51
C THR A 41 4.24 -10.98 7.13
N MET A 42 4.30 -10.85 8.45
CA MET A 42 3.29 -10.20 9.27
C MET A 42 3.42 -8.67 9.25
N PRO A 43 2.36 -7.92 9.62
CA PRO A 43 2.41 -6.45 9.65
C PRO A 43 3.45 -5.85 10.59
N ASN A 44 3.85 -6.58 11.63
CA ASN A 44 4.87 -6.16 12.58
C ASN A 44 6.31 -6.45 12.12
N GLY A 45 6.48 -6.95 10.88
CA GLY A 45 7.77 -7.31 10.31
C GLY A 45 8.26 -8.72 10.66
N ASN A 46 7.53 -9.47 11.49
CA ASN A 46 7.87 -10.87 11.77
C ASN A 46 7.66 -11.73 10.53
N VAL A 47 8.52 -12.73 10.38
CA VAL A 47 8.44 -13.70 9.28
C VAL A 47 8.24 -15.10 9.86
N LEU A 48 7.18 -15.77 9.40
CA LEU A 48 6.90 -17.17 9.71
C LEU A 48 7.22 -18.02 8.47
N VAL A 49 7.89 -19.14 8.70
CA VAL A 49 8.27 -20.08 7.64
C VAL A 49 7.66 -21.44 7.95
N GLY A 50 6.95 -21.98 6.98
CA GLY A 50 6.32 -23.29 7.03
C GLY A 50 4.91 -23.29 7.62
N LEU A 51 4.13 -24.27 7.17
CA LEU A 51 2.70 -24.39 7.47
C LEU A 51 2.41 -24.49 8.98
N ASN A 52 3.26 -25.20 9.73
CA ASN A 52 3.08 -25.39 11.17
C ASN A 52 3.18 -24.08 11.96
N ALA A 53 4.15 -23.22 11.61
CA ALA A 53 4.33 -21.92 12.25
C ALA A 53 3.14 -20.99 11.95
N LEU A 54 2.71 -21.00 10.69
CA LEU A 54 1.55 -20.24 10.22
C LEU A 54 0.26 -20.69 10.95
N ALA A 55 -0.01 -21.99 11.01
CA ALA A 55 -1.20 -22.53 11.67
C ALA A 55 -1.25 -22.19 13.17
N LYS A 56 -0.11 -22.31 13.87
CA LYS A 56 -0.01 -21.94 15.28
C LYS A 56 -0.33 -20.45 15.49
N GLN A 57 0.17 -19.58 14.61
CA GLN A 57 -0.04 -18.14 14.72
C GLN A 57 -1.51 -17.77 14.50
N PHE A 58 -2.13 -18.25 13.41
CA PHE A 58 -3.52 -17.93 13.12
C PHE A 58 -4.49 -18.52 14.14
N THR A 59 -4.22 -19.71 14.66
CA THR A 59 -5.00 -20.30 15.78
C THR A 59 -4.95 -19.40 17.03
N THR A 60 -3.78 -18.85 17.36
CA THR A 60 -3.61 -17.91 18.49
C THR A 60 -4.38 -16.61 18.25
N ILE A 61 -4.36 -16.10 17.01
CA ILE A 61 -5.09 -14.89 16.63
C ILE A 61 -6.61 -15.09 16.72
N ALA A 62 -7.12 -16.23 16.23
CA ALA A 62 -8.54 -16.57 16.27
C ALA A 62 -9.05 -16.69 17.71
N GLN A 63 -8.26 -17.29 18.62
CA GLN A 63 -8.62 -17.40 20.03
C GLN A 63 -8.68 -16.05 20.76
N SER A 64 -7.80 -15.11 20.39
CA SER A 64 -7.72 -13.79 21.03
C SER A 64 -8.73 -12.78 20.47
N ASN A 65 -9.35 -13.07 19.33
CA ASN A 65 -10.23 -12.12 18.65
C ASN A 65 -11.47 -12.82 18.08
N SER A 66 -12.33 -13.31 18.96
CA SER A 66 -13.65 -13.80 18.56
C SER A 66 -14.51 -12.64 18.05
N ASN A 67 -15.24 -12.85 16.95
CA ASN A 67 -16.16 -11.90 16.30
C ASN A 67 -15.57 -10.87 15.32
N ARG A 68 -14.39 -11.13 14.74
CA ARG A 68 -13.89 -10.30 13.63
C ARG A 68 -14.84 -10.34 12.43
N VAL A 69 -15.14 -9.16 11.90
CA VAL A 69 -15.82 -9.01 10.60
C VAL A 69 -14.77 -8.59 9.58
N VAL A 70 -14.57 -9.46 8.58
CA VAL A 70 -13.56 -9.30 7.53
C VAL A 70 -14.26 -8.99 6.21
N ARG A 71 -13.72 -8.02 5.48
CA ARG A 71 -14.13 -7.70 4.09
C ARG A 71 -12.91 -7.67 3.20
N GLN A 72 -13.02 -8.25 2.02
CA GLN A 72 -11.91 -8.36 1.07
C GLN A 72 -12.31 -7.81 -0.29
N ARG A 73 -11.34 -7.19 -0.98
CA ARG A 73 -11.48 -6.71 -2.35
C ARG A 73 -10.25 -7.10 -3.15
N LEU A 74 -10.46 -7.74 -4.30
CA LEU A 74 -9.37 -8.13 -5.17
C LEU A 74 -8.98 -6.95 -6.06
N MET A 75 -7.72 -6.55 -5.98
CA MET A 75 -7.17 -5.43 -6.71
C MET A 75 -6.56 -5.92 -8.02
N GLN A 76 -6.47 -5.03 -9.00
CA GLN A 76 -5.71 -5.26 -10.21
C GLN A 76 -4.26 -5.55 -9.85
N THR A 77 -3.75 -6.71 -10.28
CA THR A 77 -2.35 -7.10 -10.06
C THR A 77 -1.47 -6.21 -10.94
N PRO A 78 -0.52 -5.44 -10.38
CA PRO A 78 0.45 -4.67 -11.16
C PRO A 78 1.33 -5.57 -12.01
N GLU A 79 1.75 -5.09 -13.19
CA GLU A 79 2.64 -5.82 -14.11
C GLU A 79 4.04 -6.10 -13.53
N SER A 80 4.43 -5.39 -12.47
CA SER A 80 5.66 -5.65 -11.73
C SER A 80 5.62 -6.89 -10.85
N LEU A 81 4.42 -7.44 -10.59
CA LEU A 81 4.24 -8.70 -9.86
C LEU A 81 4.07 -9.86 -10.83
N SER A 82 4.30 -11.09 -10.35
CA SER A 82 4.06 -12.28 -11.16
C SER A 82 2.58 -12.43 -11.51
N SER A 83 2.28 -13.07 -12.64
CA SER A 83 0.91 -13.37 -13.08
C SER A 83 0.11 -14.19 -12.06
N GLN A 84 0.81 -14.96 -11.23
CA GLN A 84 0.24 -15.79 -10.17
C GLN A 84 0.06 -15.03 -8.84
N ALA A 85 0.47 -13.77 -8.77
CA ALA A 85 0.28 -12.95 -7.59
C ALA A 85 -1.16 -12.44 -7.49
N MET A 86 -1.66 -12.33 -6.26
CA MET A 86 -2.92 -11.66 -5.96
C MET A 86 -2.64 -10.52 -4.99
N VAL A 87 -3.36 -9.42 -5.19
CA VAL A 87 -3.30 -8.22 -4.34
C VAL A 87 -4.69 -8.01 -3.77
N ILE A 88 -4.82 -8.19 -2.46
CA ILE A 88 -6.10 -8.16 -1.74
C ILE A 88 -6.07 -7.00 -0.77
N ASP A 89 -7.11 -6.18 -0.81
CA ASP A 89 -7.35 -5.13 0.16
C ASP A 89 -8.34 -5.65 1.20
N GLN A 90 -7.86 -5.89 2.41
CA GLN A 90 -8.60 -6.48 3.51
C GLN A 90 -8.95 -5.42 4.55
N THR A 91 -10.20 -5.38 5.00
CA THR A 91 -10.63 -4.58 6.14
C THR A 91 -11.07 -5.54 7.24
N VAL A 92 -10.45 -5.44 8.40
CA VAL A 92 -10.77 -6.21 9.61
C VAL A 92 -11.38 -5.26 10.61
N SER A 93 -12.53 -5.62 11.14
CA SER A 93 -13.23 -4.83 12.15
C SER A 93 -13.62 -5.70 13.33
N ASN A 94 -13.47 -5.16 14.54
CA ASN A 94 -13.90 -5.84 15.75
C ASN A 94 -15.07 -5.08 16.40
N PRO A 95 -16.31 -5.63 16.35
CA PRO A 95 -17.48 -4.94 16.87
C PRO A 95 -17.55 -4.93 18.40
N SER A 96 -16.75 -5.74 19.10
CA SER A 96 -16.74 -5.79 20.56
C SER A 96 -15.91 -4.71 21.24
N ASP A 97 -15.14 -3.94 20.47
CA ASP A 97 -14.36 -2.83 21.03
C ASP A 97 -15.28 -1.63 21.31
N LEU A 98 -15.09 -0.98 22.46
CA LEU A 98 -15.80 0.26 22.86
C LEU A 98 -15.67 1.37 21.79
N GLN A 99 -14.63 1.29 20.95
CA GLN A 99 -14.52 2.03 19.70
C GLN A 99 -14.26 1.04 18.55
N PRO A 100 -15.08 1.02 17.49
CA PRO A 100 -14.86 0.13 16.36
C PRO A 100 -13.55 0.48 15.67
N THR A 101 -12.53 -0.35 15.84
CA THR A 101 -11.29 -0.25 15.11
C THR A 101 -11.48 -0.93 13.74
N ASN A 102 -11.37 -0.14 12.68
CA ASN A 102 -11.32 -0.66 11.31
C ASN A 102 -9.85 -0.67 10.89
N GLU A 103 -9.21 -1.82 11.01
CA GLU A 103 -7.87 -2.02 10.50
C GLU A 103 -7.95 -2.39 9.03
N ARG A 104 -7.10 -1.76 8.22
CA ARG A 104 -7.06 -1.99 6.78
C ARG A 104 -5.69 -2.46 6.37
N ASN A 105 -5.64 -3.63 5.76
CA ASN A 105 -4.42 -4.34 5.45
C ASN A 105 -4.35 -4.58 3.94
N LEU A 106 -3.16 -4.36 3.37
CA LEU A 106 -2.86 -4.82 2.02
C LEU A 106 -2.18 -6.17 2.11
N ILE A 107 -2.79 -7.17 1.48
CA ILE A 107 -2.27 -8.52 1.41
C ILE A 107 -1.76 -8.75 -0.01
N VAL A 108 -0.51 -9.14 -0.14
CA VAL A 108 0.08 -9.61 -1.39
C VAL A 108 0.45 -11.06 -1.22
N LEU A 109 -0.08 -11.93 -2.08
CA LEU A 109 0.26 -13.34 -2.07
C LEU A 109 0.80 -13.81 -3.41
N LYS A 110 1.60 -14.86 -3.38
CA LYS A 110 2.13 -15.54 -4.58
C LYS A 110 1.73 -17.00 -4.53
N ARG A 111 1.30 -17.50 -5.69
CA ARG A 111 0.92 -18.91 -5.89
C ARG A 111 2.01 -19.62 -6.70
N ARG A 112 2.09 -20.94 -6.53
CA ARG A 112 2.94 -21.81 -7.35
C ARG A 112 2.22 -22.21 -8.63
N GLU A 113 2.96 -22.28 -9.73
CA GLU A 113 2.41 -22.57 -11.06
C GLU A 113 1.82 -23.97 -11.19
N GLN A 114 2.43 -24.94 -10.52
CA GLN A 114 2.14 -26.36 -10.70
C GLN A 114 0.79 -26.77 -10.10
N ASP A 115 0.44 -26.21 -8.94
CA ASP A 115 -0.72 -26.64 -8.14
C ASP A 115 -1.55 -25.48 -7.56
N GLY A 116 -1.15 -24.23 -7.82
CA GLY A 116 -1.88 -23.04 -7.36
C GLY A 116 -1.74 -22.75 -5.86
N LEU A 117 -0.94 -23.52 -5.11
CA LEU A 117 -0.78 -23.33 -3.67
C LEU A 117 -0.04 -22.02 -3.35
N ILE A 118 -0.42 -21.39 -2.24
CA ILE A 118 0.18 -20.15 -1.77
C ILE A 118 1.57 -20.46 -1.18
N THR A 119 2.61 -19.89 -1.78
CA THR A 119 4.00 -20.03 -1.34
C THR A 119 4.49 -18.83 -0.53
N SER A 120 3.88 -17.66 -0.72
CA SER A 120 4.21 -16.45 0.02
C SER A 120 2.97 -15.61 0.28
N LEU A 121 2.87 -15.07 1.49
CA LEU A 121 1.85 -14.16 1.95
C LEU A 121 2.56 -12.97 2.65
N THR A 122 2.25 -11.75 2.26
CA THR A 122 2.79 -10.54 2.89
C THR A 122 1.62 -9.63 3.25
N GLU A 123 1.53 -9.24 4.51
CA GLU A 123 0.49 -8.35 5.02
C GLU A 123 1.10 -7.02 5.51
N GLU A 124 0.56 -5.91 5.04
CA GLU A 124 0.92 -4.55 5.46
C GLU A 124 -0.27 -3.89 6.13
N ALA A 125 -0.13 -3.50 7.40
CA ALA A 125 -1.19 -2.83 8.16
C ALA A 125 -1.23 -1.32 7.89
N GLY A 126 -2.41 -0.74 8.03
CA GLY A 126 -2.60 0.70 7.89
C GLY A 126 -2.54 1.18 6.45
N HIS A 127 -2.88 0.32 5.49
CA HIS A 127 -2.91 0.66 4.07
C HIS A 127 -3.93 1.78 3.81
N ARG A 128 -3.45 3.02 3.66
CA ARG A 128 -4.32 4.20 3.47
C ARG A 128 -4.68 4.34 2.00
N ARG A 129 -5.98 4.56 1.71
CA ARG A 129 -6.39 5.05 0.39
C ARG A 129 -5.59 6.31 0.08
N ALA A 130 -4.99 6.35 -1.11
CA ALA A 130 -4.35 7.54 -1.66
C ALA A 130 -5.34 8.71 -1.89
N THR A 131 -6.59 8.61 -1.45
CA THR A 131 -7.62 9.66 -1.48
C THR A 131 -7.52 10.65 -0.32
N VAL A 132 -6.61 10.46 0.64
CA VAL A 132 -6.32 11.54 1.60
C VAL A 132 -5.73 12.71 0.80
N PRO A 133 -6.40 13.89 0.79
CA PRO A 133 -5.96 15.05 0.03
C PRO A 133 -4.49 15.33 0.30
N LEU A 134 -3.73 15.72 -0.72
CA LEU A 134 -2.31 16.06 -0.62
C LEU A 134 -2.04 17.02 0.56
N ALA A 135 -3.00 17.91 0.87
CA ALA A 135 -2.98 18.81 2.02
C ALA A 135 -2.86 18.10 3.38
N ALA A 136 -3.55 16.98 3.58
CA ALA A 136 -3.46 16.19 4.81
C ALA A 136 -2.15 15.37 4.87
N ARG A 137 -1.51 15.06 3.74
CA ARG A 137 -0.16 14.46 3.72
C ARG A 137 0.93 15.47 4.08
N ALA A 138 0.81 16.70 3.59
CA ALA A 138 1.72 17.79 3.92
C ALA A 138 1.66 18.16 5.42
N ALA A 139 0.49 18.05 6.05
CA ALA A 139 0.33 18.30 7.48
C ALA A 139 1.04 17.25 8.37
N SER A 140 1.11 15.98 7.94
CA SER A 140 1.77 14.91 8.70
C SER A 140 3.25 14.71 8.39
N ALA A 141 3.75 15.24 7.26
CA ALA A 141 5.16 15.16 6.89
C ALA A 141 6.08 16.14 7.65
N ASN A 142 5.50 17.04 8.46
CA ASN A 142 6.24 18.04 9.23
C ASN A 142 6.97 17.51 10.47
N ILE A 143 7.10 16.19 10.66
CA ILE A 143 7.66 15.61 11.89
C ILE A 143 9.10 15.10 11.70
N PHE A 144 9.62 15.05 10.47
CA PHE A 144 11.02 14.70 10.20
C PHE A 144 11.75 15.83 9.45
N ASN A 145 12.04 16.92 10.17
CA ASN A 145 13.00 17.92 9.71
C ASN A 145 14.39 17.51 10.22
N SER A 146 15.28 17.11 9.32
CA SER A 146 16.70 17.04 9.67
C SER A 146 17.19 18.47 9.97
N PRO A 147 17.99 18.71 11.03
CA PRO A 147 18.57 20.03 11.31
C PRO A 147 19.37 20.61 10.13
N THR A 148 19.77 19.77 9.18
CA THR A 148 20.55 20.15 7.99
C THR A 148 19.73 20.29 6.71
N ASP A 149 18.44 19.93 6.66
CA ASP A 149 17.66 19.99 5.41
C ASP A 149 17.48 21.42 4.88
N ASN A 150 17.57 22.40 5.77
CA ASN A 150 17.54 23.83 5.42
C ASN A 150 18.93 24.47 5.36
N MET A 151 20.01 23.69 5.54
CA MET A 151 21.37 24.21 5.41
C MET A 151 21.76 24.32 3.94
N VAL A 152 21.43 25.47 3.36
CA VAL A 152 21.84 25.84 2.01
C VAL A 152 23.20 26.51 2.08
N SER A 153 24.18 26.02 1.31
CA SER A 153 25.52 26.61 1.29
C SER A 153 25.46 28.11 0.91
N PRO A 154 26.39 28.97 1.37
CA PRO A 154 26.44 30.38 1.00
C PRO A 154 26.46 30.61 -0.53
N CYS A 155 27.06 29.67 -1.27
CA CYS A 155 27.09 29.70 -2.73
C CYS A 155 25.71 29.46 -3.34
N THR A 156 24.98 28.47 -2.83
CA THR A 156 23.64 28.10 -3.30
C THR A 156 22.61 29.17 -2.97
N SER A 157 22.70 29.82 -1.80
CA SER A 157 21.85 30.95 -1.43
C SER A 157 22.01 32.16 -2.36
N LYS A 158 23.26 32.49 -2.74
CA LYS A 158 23.54 33.59 -3.68
C LYS A 158 23.04 33.30 -5.09
N LEU A 159 23.18 32.06 -5.56
CA LEU A 159 22.61 31.59 -6.83
C LEU A 159 21.08 31.71 -6.84
N ASN A 160 20.41 31.28 -5.77
CA ASN A 160 18.95 31.36 -5.66
C ASN A 160 18.45 32.82 -5.63
N LEU A 161 19.16 33.72 -4.94
CA LEU A 161 18.83 35.15 -4.91
C LEU A 161 18.96 35.78 -6.32
N ASN A 162 20.04 35.47 -7.04
CA ASN A 162 20.25 35.98 -8.40
C ASN A 162 19.20 35.44 -9.38
N LYS A 163 18.90 34.13 -9.34
CA LYS A 163 17.85 33.53 -10.17
C LYS A 163 16.49 34.20 -9.94
N ARG A 164 16.13 34.47 -8.68
CA ARG A 164 14.90 35.19 -8.35
C ARG A 164 14.89 36.62 -8.90
N ARG A 165 15.98 37.36 -8.77
CA ARG A 165 16.08 38.74 -9.31
C ARG A 165 15.90 38.81 -10.82
N HIS A 166 16.44 37.84 -11.56
CA HIS A 166 16.27 37.78 -13.02
C HIS A 166 14.87 37.31 -13.45
N HIS A 167 14.21 36.47 -12.65
CA HIS A 167 12.85 36.02 -12.93
C HIS A 167 11.81 37.16 -12.91
N PHE A 168 12.04 38.21 -12.10
CA PHE A 168 11.17 39.39 -12.05
C PHE A 168 11.57 40.51 -13.01
N LYS A 169 12.68 40.37 -13.75
CA LYS A 169 12.97 41.27 -14.87
C LYS A 169 12.13 40.79 -16.06
N GLY A 170 10.96 41.42 -16.24
CA GLY A 170 10.13 41.21 -17.42
C GLY A 170 10.94 41.38 -18.70
N LYS A 171 10.62 40.59 -19.73
CA LYS A 171 11.22 40.74 -21.07
C LYS A 171 10.84 42.15 -21.59
N PRO A 172 11.77 42.91 -22.19
CA PRO A 172 11.41 44.17 -22.84
C PRO A 172 10.40 43.88 -23.97
N THR A 173 9.20 44.44 -23.87
CA THR A 173 8.06 44.21 -24.76
C THR A 173 8.00 45.15 -25.96
N THR A 174 9.11 45.75 -26.37
CA THR A 174 9.15 46.66 -27.53
C THR A 174 10.39 46.42 -28.38
N LEU A 175 10.25 45.57 -29.40
CA LEU A 175 11.27 45.38 -30.44
C LEU A 175 10.94 46.07 -31.77
N PHE A 176 9.79 46.74 -31.89
CA PHE A 176 9.41 47.45 -33.12
C PHE A 176 8.71 48.78 -32.80
N ALA A 177 9.50 49.83 -32.61
CA ALA A 177 9.00 51.19 -32.73
C ALA A 177 9.01 51.57 -34.23
N GLY A 178 7.87 51.35 -34.89
CA GLY A 178 7.40 52.13 -36.04
C GLY A 178 8.31 52.25 -37.27
N MET A 179 8.43 51.18 -38.06
CA MET A 179 8.51 51.36 -39.52
C MET A 179 7.12 51.81 -39.99
N THR A 180 6.90 53.13 -40.05
CA THR A 180 5.76 53.69 -40.77
C THR A 180 6.09 53.65 -42.25
N GLY A 181 5.42 52.76 -42.98
CA GLY A 181 5.46 52.73 -44.43
C GLY A 181 4.63 53.86 -45.01
N THR A 182 5.19 54.54 -46.01
CA THR A 182 4.42 55.25 -47.04
C THR A 182 5.21 55.17 -48.35
N SER A 183 4.61 54.46 -49.30
CA SER A 183 4.57 54.71 -50.76
C SER A 183 5.68 55.55 -51.40
#